data_AF-A0A8S3G4K2-F1
#
_entry.id   AF-A0A8S3G4K2-F1
#
_cell.length_a   1.000
_cell.length_b   1.000
_cell.length_c   1.000
_cell.angle_alpha   90.00
_cell.angle_beta   90.00
_cell.angle_gamma   90.00
#
_symmetry.space_group_name_H-M   'P 1'
#
loop_
_entity.id
_entity.type
_entity.pdbx_description
1 polymer ?
#
loop_
_entity_poly.entity_id
_entity_poly.type
_entity_poly.pdbx_seq_one_letter_code
_entity_poly.pdbx_strand_id
1 'polypeptide(L)'
;GQTLRDLISYVERDLRHSKHGGFYCAEDADSLSKKNDKQKKEGAFYVWNYDEIYKILPEKHADIFCYYYQCEKTGNVDPMQDPHDELKDQNVLITNGDLQSAVEKFKLENINQAREILTKCHEVLLAYRNENRPRPHRDEKFLASWNGLMISGLARAACVLQEPKYTRLAEQTIAFIRTHLFDLSSKRLLRA
;
A
#
# COMPACT_ATOMS: atom_id res chain seq x y z
N GLY A 1 10.47 -10.13 5.15
CA GLY A 1 9.83 -9.67 6.40
C GLY A 1 9.16 -8.32 6.24
N GLN A 2 9.90 -7.28 5.83
CA GLN A 2 9.39 -5.90 5.70
C GLN A 2 8.15 -5.78 4.81
N THR A 3 8.18 -6.32 3.60
CA THR A 3 7.03 -6.32 2.67
C THR A 3 5.74 -6.84 3.29
N LEU A 4 5.82 -7.90 4.11
CA LEU A 4 4.66 -8.45 4.83
C LEU A 4 4.14 -7.47 5.89
N ARG A 5 5.04 -6.77 6.60
CA ARG A 5 4.65 -5.73 7.58
C ARG A 5 3.96 -4.57 6.90
N ASP A 6 4.48 -4.14 5.75
CA ASP A 6 3.93 -3.01 4.99
C ASP A 6 2.56 -3.36 4.43
N LEU A 7 2.38 -4.58 3.90
CA LEU A 7 1.09 -5.08 3.42
C LEU A 7 0.06 -5.15 4.55
N ILE A 8 0.44 -5.69 5.72
CA ILE A 8 -0.46 -5.75 6.87
C ILE A 8 -0.82 -4.33 7.35
N SER A 9 0.15 -3.41 7.36
CA SER A 9 -0.07 -2.02 7.75
C SER A 9 -1.03 -1.32 6.79
N TYR A 10 -0.94 -1.59 5.48
CA TYR A 10 -1.90 -1.08 4.49
C TYR A 10 -3.31 -1.61 4.74
N VAL A 11 -3.50 -2.93 4.84
CA VAL A 11 -4.85 -3.49 5.02
C VAL A 11 -5.46 -3.09 6.35
N GLU A 12 -4.66 -2.97 7.41
CA GLU A 12 -5.12 -2.49 8.72
C GLU A 12 -5.53 -1.01 8.67
N ARG A 13 -4.76 -0.16 7.99
CA ARG A 13 -5.03 1.27 7.91
C ARG A 13 -6.21 1.61 6.99
N ASP A 14 -6.28 0.96 5.83
CA ASP A 14 -7.12 1.42 4.72
C ASP A 14 -8.36 0.53 4.50
N LEU A 15 -8.20 -0.78 4.72
CA LEU A 15 -9.23 -1.78 4.45
C LEU A 15 -9.91 -2.32 5.71
N ARG A 16 -9.59 -1.82 6.90
CA ARG A 16 -10.18 -2.29 8.14
C ARG A 16 -11.22 -1.32 8.67
N HIS A 17 -12.37 -1.84 9.09
CA HIS A 17 -13.39 -1.05 9.77
C HIS A 17 -12.95 -0.76 11.21
N SER A 18 -12.64 0.51 11.50
CA SER A 18 -12.05 0.97 12.76
C SER A 18 -12.78 0.54 14.03
N LYS A 19 -14.12 0.48 14.02
CA LYS A 19 -14.92 0.12 15.21
C LYS A 19 -15.17 -1.37 15.39
N HIS A 20 -15.40 -2.10 14.30
CA HIS A 20 -15.91 -3.48 14.35
C HIS A 20 -14.84 -4.51 14.04
N GLY A 21 -13.70 -4.10 13.45
CA GLY A 21 -12.53 -4.95 13.27
C GLY A 21 -12.54 -5.83 12.02
N GLY A 22 -13.66 -5.92 11.29
CA GLY A 22 -13.74 -6.58 9.98
C GLY A 22 -13.04 -5.82 8.87
N PHE A 23 -12.67 -6.54 7.81
CA PHE A 23 -12.03 -5.99 6.62
C PHE A 23 -13.02 -5.87 5.47
N TYR A 24 -12.94 -4.72 4.78
CA TYR A 24 -13.57 -4.45 3.50
C TYR A 24 -12.92 -5.30 2.41
N CYS A 25 -13.64 -5.51 1.30
CA CYS A 25 -13.22 -6.51 0.33
C CYS A 25 -12.23 -5.99 -0.70
N ALA A 26 -12.28 -4.69 -1.03
CA ALA A 26 -11.42 -4.11 -2.06
C ALA A 26 -11.32 -2.58 -1.93
N GLU A 27 -10.30 -2.03 -2.58
CA GLU A 27 -10.18 -0.63 -2.96
C GLU A 27 -9.94 -0.62 -4.48
N ASP A 28 -10.59 0.30 -5.20
CA ASP A 28 -10.47 0.46 -6.64
C ASP A 28 -9.02 0.79 -7.02
N ALA A 29 -8.56 0.30 -8.17
CA ALA A 29 -7.31 0.77 -8.76
C ALA A 29 -7.45 2.20 -9.29
N ASP A 30 -8.64 2.54 -9.81
CA ASP A 30 -8.94 3.81 -10.42
C ASP A 30 -9.19 4.92 -9.40
N SER A 31 -8.50 6.04 -9.59
CA SER A 31 -8.67 7.23 -8.78
C SER A 31 -8.53 8.49 -9.61
N LEU A 32 -9.01 9.61 -9.09
CA LEU A 32 -8.79 10.91 -9.71
C LEU A 32 -7.37 11.40 -9.39
N SER A 33 -6.66 11.96 -10.37
CA SER A 33 -5.34 12.56 -10.11
C SER A 33 -5.46 13.82 -9.24
N LYS A 34 -6.50 14.63 -9.46
CA LYS A 34 -6.84 15.84 -8.67
C LYS A 34 -8.33 15.87 -8.35
N LYS A 35 -8.70 16.59 -7.27
CA LYS A 35 -10.11 16.71 -6.80
C LYS A 35 -11.12 17.17 -7.86
N ASN A 36 -10.68 17.96 -8.84
CA ASN A 36 -11.56 18.55 -9.86
C ASN A 36 -11.50 17.80 -11.20
N ASP A 37 -10.74 16.72 -11.29
CA ASP A 37 -10.69 15.91 -12.51
C ASP A 37 -12.01 15.16 -12.68
N LYS A 38 -12.43 14.96 -13.93
CA LYS A 38 -13.69 14.27 -14.26
C LYS A 38 -13.49 12.80 -14.62
N GLN A 39 -12.27 12.42 -14.95
CA GLN A 39 -11.90 11.08 -15.37
C GLN A 39 -10.94 10.49 -14.35
N LYS A 40 -11.25 9.27 -13.91
CA LYS A 40 -10.30 8.49 -13.12
C LYS A 40 -9.23 7.93 -14.07
N LYS A 41 -8.08 7.62 -13.50
CA LYS A 41 -7.00 6.88 -14.15
C LYS A 41 -6.54 5.76 -13.23
N GLU A 42 -6.09 4.67 -13.83
CA GLU A 42 -5.52 3.54 -13.13
C GLU A 42 -4.34 4.00 -12.27
N GLY A 43 -4.36 3.63 -10.98
CA GLY A 43 -3.24 3.86 -10.08
C GLY A 43 -2.93 5.33 -9.75
N ALA A 44 -3.74 6.30 -10.16
CA ALA A 44 -3.45 7.74 -10.01
C ALA A 44 -3.09 8.17 -8.57
N PHE A 45 -3.64 7.51 -7.56
CA PHE A 45 -3.33 7.74 -6.16
C PHE A 45 -1.93 7.22 -5.73
N TYR A 46 -1.40 6.23 -6.44
CA TYR A 46 -0.21 5.46 -6.06
C TYR A 46 1.04 5.76 -6.89
N VAL A 47 0.89 6.32 -8.08
CA VAL A 47 2.00 6.63 -9.01
C VAL A 47 2.52 8.05 -8.88
N TRP A 48 3.75 8.31 -9.35
CA TRP A 48 4.42 9.60 -9.14
C TRP A 48 5.06 10.13 -10.41
N ASN A 49 4.89 11.42 -10.70
CA ASN A 49 5.72 12.05 -11.70
C ASN A 49 7.12 12.34 -11.11
N TYR A 50 8.17 12.21 -11.93
CA TYR A 50 9.54 12.42 -11.47
C TYR A 50 9.76 13.83 -10.88
N ASP A 51 9.29 14.87 -11.57
CA ASP A 51 9.47 16.25 -11.11
C ASP A 51 8.64 16.55 -9.85
N GLU A 52 7.54 15.83 -9.65
CA GLU A 52 6.73 15.92 -8.43
C GLU A 52 7.51 15.40 -7.21
N ILE A 53 8.23 14.28 -7.37
CA ILE A 53 9.07 13.74 -6.29
C ILE A 53 10.12 14.78 -5.84
N TYR A 54 10.80 15.44 -6.79
CA TYR A 54 11.80 16.46 -6.49
C TYR A 54 11.23 17.76 -5.93
N LYS A 55 9.93 18.04 -6.14
CA LYS A 55 9.24 19.18 -5.51
C LYS A 55 8.88 18.90 -4.06
N ILE A 56 8.58 17.64 -3.73
CA ILE A 56 8.08 17.24 -2.40
C ILE A 56 9.23 16.87 -1.47
N LEU A 57 10.24 16.15 -1.98
CA LEU A 57 11.35 15.66 -1.19
C LEU A 57 12.57 16.59 -1.30
N PRO A 58 13.42 16.67 -0.27
CA PRO A 58 14.73 17.29 -0.39
C PRO A 58 15.53 16.63 -1.53
N GLU A 59 16.24 17.41 -2.34
CA GLU A 59 16.92 16.95 -3.56
C GLU A 59 17.76 15.67 -3.36
N LYS A 60 18.62 15.65 -2.34
CA LYS A 60 19.44 14.47 -2.00
C LYS A 60 18.61 13.22 -1.67
N HIS A 61 17.45 13.40 -1.04
CA HIS A 61 16.55 12.31 -0.68
C HIS A 61 15.78 11.83 -1.93
N ALA A 62 15.37 12.75 -2.80
CA ALA A 62 14.75 12.44 -4.09
C ALA A 62 15.70 11.63 -4.97
N ASP A 63 16.99 11.98 -5.03
CA ASP A 63 18.01 11.23 -5.78
C ASP A 63 18.10 9.76 -5.34
N ILE A 64 18.22 9.55 -4.03
CA ILE A 64 18.30 8.21 -3.43
C ILE A 64 17.01 7.44 -3.68
N PHE A 65 15.86 8.09 -3.47
CA PHE A 65 14.54 7.50 -3.65
C PHE A 65 14.30 7.07 -5.11
N CYS A 66 14.54 7.98 -6.06
CA CYS A 66 14.36 7.70 -7.48
C CYS A 66 15.33 6.63 -7.98
N TYR A 67 16.57 6.62 -7.50
CA TYR A 67 17.50 5.55 -7.83
C TYR A 67 17.05 4.19 -7.32
N TYR A 68 16.60 4.12 -6.06
CA TYR A 68 16.18 2.87 -5.44
C TYR A 68 14.90 2.30 -6.09
N TYR A 69 13.96 3.18 -6.45
CA TYR A 69 12.67 2.81 -7.06
C TYR A 69 12.65 2.85 -8.58
N GLN A 70 13.79 3.10 -9.22
CA GLN A 70 13.92 3.25 -10.67
C GLN A 70 12.93 4.27 -11.25
N CYS A 71 12.77 5.41 -10.58
CA CYS A 71 11.95 6.49 -11.11
C CYS A 71 12.71 7.21 -12.22
N GLU A 72 12.08 7.37 -13.38
CA GLU A 72 12.61 8.02 -14.56
C GLU A 72 11.80 9.26 -14.92
N LYS A 73 12.44 10.21 -15.61
CA LYS A 73 11.81 11.48 -16.02
C LYS A 73 10.60 11.27 -16.92
N THR A 74 10.62 10.23 -17.74
CA THR A 74 9.56 9.85 -18.69
C THR A 74 8.63 8.76 -18.14
N GLY A 75 8.71 8.47 -16.84
CA GLY A 75 8.02 7.32 -16.24
C GLY A 75 8.75 6.00 -16.48
N ASN A 76 8.39 4.97 -15.73
CA ASN A 76 9.08 3.67 -15.73
C ASN A 76 8.16 2.49 -16.07
N VAL A 77 6.99 2.78 -16.64
CA VAL A 77 6.03 1.78 -17.12
C VAL A 77 6.24 1.55 -18.61
N ASP A 78 6.38 0.29 -19.00
CA ASP A 78 6.48 -0.09 -20.41
C ASP A 78 5.17 0.27 -21.15
N PRO A 79 5.20 1.03 -22.26
CA PRO A 79 4.01 1.33 -23.06
C PRO A 79 3.23 0.09 -23.51
N MET A 80 3.88 -1.08 -23.64
CA MET A 80 3.18 -2.34 -23.92
C MET A 80 2.29 -2.83 -22.76
N GLN A 81 2.59 -2.40 -21.53
CA GLN A 81 1.81 -2.70 -20.32
C GLN A 81 0.78 -1.62 -20.00
N ASP A 82 0.82 -0.48 -20.69
CA ASP A 82 -0.11 0.65 -20.56
C ASP A 82 -0.76 0.97 -21.92
N PRO A 83 -1.64 0.09 -22.43
CA PRO A 83 -2.25 0.26 -23.76
C PRO A 83 -3.17 1.47 -23.87
N HIS A 84 -3.48 2.14 -22.75
CA HIS A 84 -4.38 3.28 -22.66
C HIS A 84 -3.66 4.60 -22.31
N ASP A 85 -2.32 4.60 -22.23
CA ASP A 85 -1.49 5.74 -21.86
C ASP A 85 -1.90 6.40 -20.52
N GLU A 86 -2.45 5.62 -19.58
CA GLU A 86 -2.92 6.14 -18.29
C GLU A 86 -1.76 6.43 -17.33
N LEU A 87 -0.67 5.69 -17.47
CA LEU A 87 0.56 5.74 -16.67
C LEU A 87 1.72 6.44 -17.41
N LYS A 88 1.44 7.08 -18.54
CA LYS A 88 2.42 7.89 -19.27
C LYS A 88 3.03 8.97 -18.36
N ASP A 89 4.37 9.08 -18.39
CA ASP A 89 5.17 9.98 -17.55
C ASP A 89 4.99 9.74 -16.02
N GLN A 90 4.46 8.57 -15.64
CA GLN A 90 4.31 8.15 -14.25
C GLN A 90 5.31 7.07 -13.87
N ASN A 91 5.69 7.09 -12.59
CA ASN A 91 6.56 6.11 -11.99
C ASN A 91 5.79 5.25 -10.99
N VAL A 92 5.84 3.94 -11.20
CA VAL A 92 5.47 2.92 -10.22
C VAL A 92 6.72 2.63 -9.38
N LEU A 93 6.57 2.52 -8.07
CA LEU A 93 7.70 2.27 -7.19
C LEU A 93 8.14 0.80 -7.29
N ILE A 94 9.13 0.51 -8.15
CA ILE A 94 9.61 -0.85 -8.43
C ILE A 94 10.96 -1.07 -7.74
N THR A 95 11.06 -2.14 -6.96
CA THR A 95 12.32 -2.51 -6.28
C THR A 95 13.07 -3.56 -7.07
N ASN A 96 13.88 -3.13 -8.05
CA ASN A 96 14.78 -4.01 -8.80
C ASN A 96 16.23 -3.94 -8.29
N GLY A 97 16.59 -2.91 -7.54
CA GLY A 97 17.92 -2.73 -6.95
C GLY A 97 17.98 -3.13 -5.47
N ASP A 98 19.16 -3.54 -5.01
CA ASP A 98 19.42 -3.69 -3.58
C ASP A 98 19.82 -2.34 -2.92
N LEU A 99 19.61 -2.25 -1.60
CA LEU A 99 19.99 -1.06 -0.84
C LEU A 99 21.51 -0.83 -0.82
N GLN A 100 22.30 -1.88 -0.99
CA GLN A 100 23.76 -1.83 -0.95
C GLN A 100 24.29 -0.99 -2.12
N SER A 101 23.71 -1.16 -3.30
CA SER A 101 24.03 -0.38 -4.50
C SER A 101 23.72 1.11 -4.31
N ALA A 102 22.65 1.44 -3.58
CA ALA A 102 22.34 2.83 -3.22
C ALA A 102 23.35 3.40 -2.22
N VAL A 103 23.76 2.61 -1.22
CA VAL A 103 24.79 3.00 -0.25
C VAL A 103 26.10 3.35 -0.96
N GLU A 104 26.55 2.50 -1.88
CA GLU A 104 27.79 2.71 -2.64
C GLU A 104 27.70 3.93 -3.56
N LYS A 105 26.62 4.05 -4.33
CA LYS A 105 26.43 5.14 -5.29
C LYS A 105 26.37 6.52 -4.61
N PHE A 106 25.64 6.62 -3.50
CA PHE A 106 25.45 7.87 -2.78
C PHE A 106 26.41 8.07 -1.61
N LYS A 107 27.38 7.16 -1.43
CA LYS A 107 28.39 7.19 -0.37
C LYS A 107 27.77 7.32 1.02
N LEU A 108 26.70 6.55 1.26
CA LEU A 108 26.05 6.47 2.56
C LEU A 108 26.91 5.64 3.51
N GLU A 109 26.75 5.86 4.81
CA GLU A 109 27.54 5.19 5.84
C GLU A 109 27.24 3.69 5.91
N ASN A 110 25.97 3.32 5.76
CA ASN A 110 25.51 1.94 5.84
C ASN A 110 24.06 1.79 5.33
N ILE A 111 23.60 0.54 5.21
CA ILE A 111 22.24 0.19 4.79
C ILE A 111 21.16 0.79 5.70
N ASN A 112 21.42 0.97 7.00
CA ASN A 112 20.42 1.53 7.92
C ASN A 112 20.18 3.01 7.61
N GLN A 113 21.22 3.78 7.30
CA GLN A 113 21.06 5.18 6.85
C GLN A 113 20.22 5.25 5.56
N ALA A 114 20.49 4.39 4.58
CA ALA A 114 19.68 4.30 3.36
C ALA A 114 18.20 3.99 3.68
N ARG A 115 17.96 3.03 4.59
CA ARG A 115 16.62 2.65 5.02
C ARG A 115 15.90 3.80 5.73
N GLU A 116 16.56 4.53 6.62
CA GLU A 116 15.98 5.68 7.31
C GLU A 116 15.59 6.80 6.36
N ILE A 117 16.44 7.09 5.36
CA ILE A 117 16.14 8.06 4.31
C ILE A 117 14.89 7.62 3.54
N LEU A 118 14.83 6.37 3.08
CA LEU A 118 13.67 5.86 2.34
C LEU A 118 12.39 5.85 3.18
N THR A 119 12.46 5.48 4.46
CA THR A 119 11.31 5.55 5.38
C THR A 119 10.77 6.97 5.48
N LYS A 120 11.65 7.97 5.66
CA LYS A 120 11.24 9.38 5.70
C LYS A 120 10.61 9.83 4.38
N CYS A 121 11.18 9.42 3.24
CA CYS A 121 10.59 9.72 1.93
C CYS A 121 9.17 9.14 1.82
N HIS A 122 8.96 7.89 2.23
CA HIS A 122 7.64 7.27 2.22
C HIS A 122 6.64 7.99 3.10
N GLU A 123 7.05 8.41 4.29
CA GLU A 123 6.19 9.18 5.21
C GLU A 123 5.75 10.50 4.58
N VAL A 124 6.69 11.26 4.01
CA VAL A 124 6.41 12.56 3.37
C VAL A 124 5.52 12.38 2.13
N LEU A 125 5.84 11.43 1.26
CA LEU A 125 5.05 11.15 0.06
C LEU A 125 3.65 10.61 0.41
N LEU A 126 3.53 9.74 1.42
CA LEU A 126 2.24 9.26 1.91
C LEU A 126 1.39 10.40 2.46
N ALA A 127 1.97 11.30 3.26
CA ALA A 127 1.27 12.48 3.77
C ALA A 127 0.79 13.38 2.62
N TYR A 128 1.68 13.66 1.67
CA TYR A 128 1.35 14.48 0.50
C TYR A 128 0.19 13.91 -0.30
N ARG A 129 0.22 12.62 -0.67
CA ARG A 129 -0.87 12.03 -1.47
C ARG A 129 -2.20 12.00 -0.70
N ASN A 130 -2.17 11.72 0.60
CA ASN A 130 -3.39 11.67 1.43
C ASN A 130 -4.08 13.03 1.52
N GLU A 131 -3.30 14.12 1.52
CA GLU A 131 -3.82 15.49 1.56
C GLU A 131 -4.28 15.99 0.20
N ASN A 132 -3.51 15.68 -0.85
CA ASN A 132 -3.63 16.33 -2.16
C ASN A 132 -4.42 15.52 -3.19
N ARG A 133 -4.54 14.19 -3.04
CA ARG A 133 -5.18 13.32 -4.03
C ARG A 133 -6.46 12.68 -3.48
N PRO A 134 -7.55 12.62 -4.27
CA PRO A 134 -8.72 11.84 -3.92
C PRO A 134 -8.35 10.37 -3.73
N ARG A 135 -8.76 9.78 -2.60
CA ARG A 135 -8.59 8.35 -2.35
C ARG A 135 -9.38 7.54 -3.38
N PRO A 136 -8.87 6.36 -3.79
CA PRO A 136 -9.67 5.45 -4.58
C PRO A 136 -10.92 5.03 -3.79
N HIS A 137 -11.96 4.62 -4.51
CA HIS A 137 -13.19 4.19 -3.88
C HIS A 137 -12.97 2.83 -3.21
N ARG A 138 -13.55 2.64 -2.03
CA ARG A 138 -13.45 1.40 -1.27
C ARG A 138 -14.76 0.64 -1.35
N ASP A 139 -14.73 -0.65 -1.69
CA ASP A 139 -15.91 -1.51 -1.59
C ASP A 139 -16.14 -1.87 -0.12
N GLU A 140 -17.12 -1.20 0.50
CA GLU A 140 -17.40 -1.32 1.93
C GLU A 140 -18.18 -2.59 2.32
N LYS A 141 -18.34 -3.55 1.39
CA LYS A 141 -18.91 -4.86 1.73
C LYS A 141 -18.00 -5.63 2.67
N PHE A 142 -18.63 -6.36 3.58
CA PHE A 142 -17.99 -7.42 4.36
C PHE A 142 -18.40 -8.76 3.79
N LEU A 143 -17.42 -9.53 3.31
CA LEU A 143 -17.58 -10.90 2.84
C LEU A 143 -16.85 -11.85 3.78
N ALA A 144 -17.51 -12.93 4.19
CA ALA A 144 -16.96 -13.89 5.13
C ALA A 144 -15.76 -14.63 4.54
N SER A 145 -15.80 -14.95 3.24
CA SER A 145 -14.68 -15.56 2.50
C SER A 145 -13.42 -14.69 2.50
N TRP A 146 -13.54 -13.41 2.17
CA TRP A 146 -12.41 -12.46 2.20
C TRP A 146 -11.83 -12.27 3.59
N ASN A 147 -12.68 -12.12 4.60
CA ASN A 147 -12.22 -12.00 5.99
C ASN A 147 -11.57 -13.32 6.47
N GLY A 148 -12.04 -14.48 5.99
CA GLY A 148 -11.39 -15.78 6.22
C GLY A 148 -9.98 -15.86 5.64
N LEU A 149 -9.78 -15.37 4.40
CA LEU A 149 -8.44 -15.25 3.81
C LEU A 149 -7.54 -14.31 4.61
N MET A 150 -8.07 -13.17 5.06
CA MET A 150 -7.34 -12.22 5.90
C MET A 150 -6.90 -12.86 7.22
N ILE A 151 -7.79 -13.58 7.92
CA ILE A 151 -7.47 -14.33 9.14
C ILE A 151 -6.35 -15.34 8.89
N SER A 152 -6.42 -16.09 7.78
CA SER A 152 -5.39 -17.06 7.42
C SER A 152 -4.02 -16.40 7.19
N GLY A 153 -4.00 -15.27 6.47
CA GLY A 153 -2.79 -14.47 6.25
C GLY A 153 -2.20 -13.92 7.55
N LEU A 154 -3.04 -13.35 8.42
CA LEU A 154 -2.63 -12.81 9.72
C LEU A 154 -2.10 -13.90 10.66
N ALA A 155 -2.74 -15.08 10.70
CA ALA A 155 -2.27 -16.21 11.50
C ALA A 155 -0.90 -16.70 11.01
N ARG A 156 -0.69 -16.82 9.69
CA ARG A 156 0.62 -17.15 9.11
C ARG A 156 1.66 -16.09 9.43
N ALA A 157 1.31 -14.81 9.31
CA ALA A 157 2.19 -13.71 9.65
C ALA A 157 2.59 -13.72 11.13
N ALA A 158 1.66 -14.05 12.03
CA ALA A 158 1.94 -14.20 13.45
C ALA A 158 2.97 -15.31 13.71
N CYS A 159 2.85 -16.48 13.07
CA CYS A 159 3.81 -17.57 13.22
C CYS A 159 5.21 -17.20 12.72
N VAL A 160 5.32 -16.50 11.58
CA VAL A 160 6.60 -16.18 10.95
C VAL A 160 7.29 -14.98 11.59
N LEU A 161 6.53 -13.92 11.87
CA LEU A 161 7.08 -12.66 12.38
C LEU A 161 7.11 -12.60 13.91
N GLN A 162 6.39 -13.49 14.60
CA GLN A 162 6.30 -13.59 16.07
C GLN A 162 5.92 -12.27 16.75
N GLU A 163 5.13 -11.44 16.07
CA GLU A 163 4.60 -10.19 16.61
C GLU A 163 3.15 -10.41 17.09
N PRO A 164 2.85 -10.23 18.39
CA PRO A 164 1.52 -10.49 18.96
C PRO A 164 0.39 -9.68 18.31
N LYS A 165 0.72 -8.55 17.67
CA LYS A 165 -0.27 -7.70 17.00
C LYS A 165 -1.02 -8.44 15.90
N TYR A 166 -0.36 -9.34 15.16
CA TYR A 166 -1.01 -10.07 14.07
C TYR A 166 -2.02 -11.11 14.57
N THR A 167 -1.70 -11.79 15.69
CA THR A 167 -2.65 -12.66 16.39
C THR A 167 -3.87 -11.86 16.84
N ARG A 168 -3.68 -10.71 17.49
CA ARG A 168 -4.78 -9.85 17.95
C ARG A 168 -5.67 -9.39 16.79
N LEU A 169 -5.10 -9.03 15.66
CA LEU A 169 -5.88 -8.66 14.47
C LEU A 169 -6.73 -9.83 13.96
N ALA A 170 -6.17 -11.04 13.92
CA ALA A 170 -6.90 -12.24 13.53
C ALA A 170 -8.07 -12.54 14.48
N GLU A 171 -7.83 -12.48 15.80
CA GLU A 171 -8.86 -12.70 16.82
C GLU A 171 -10.00 -11.68 16.74
N GLN A 172 -9.66 -10.40 16.55
CA GLN A 172 -10.66 -9.34 16.37
C GLN A 172 -11.50 -9.55 15.11
N THR A 173 -10.89 -10.05 14.04
CA THR A 173 -11.60 -10.37 12.79
C THR A 173 -12.51 -11.59 12.96
N ILE A 174 -12.08 -12.61 13.71
CA ILE A 174 -12.92 -13.76 14.06
C ILE A 174 -14.12 -13.30 14.89
N ALA A 175 -13.91 -12.42 15.88
CA ALA A 175 -14.98 -11.86 16.69
C ALA A 175 -16.00 -11.08 15.83
N PHE A 176 -15.52 -10.30 14.85
CA PHE A 176 -16.35 -9.61 13.87
C PHE A 176 -17.22 -10.60 13.07
N ILE A 177 -16.62 -11.63 12.48
CA ILE A 177 -17.35 -12.65 11.70
C ILE A 177 -18.40 -13.33 12.58
N ARG A 178 -18.04 -13.75 13.79
CA ARG A 178 -18.98 -14.42 14.71
C ARG A 178 -20.17 -13.55 15.09
N THR A 179 -19.96 -12.24 15.19
CA THR A 179 -21.00 -11.29 15.60
C THR A 179 -21.90 -10.87 14.44
N HIS A 180 -21.32 -10.67 13.25
CA HIS A 180 -22.01 -10.00 12.14
C HIS A 180 -22.26 -10.89 10.92
N LEU A 181 -21.50 -11.95 10.74
CA LEU A 181 -21.50 -12.78 9.53
C LEU A 181 -21.73 -14.27 9.82
N PHE A 182 -22.08 -14.64 11.05
CA PHE A 182 -22.38 -16.03 11.41
C PHE A 182 -23.75 -16.12 12.08
N ASP A 183 -24.62 -16.95 11.53
CA ASP A 183 -25.89 -17.29 12.15
C ASP A 183 -25.71 -18.52 13.05
N LEU A 184 -25.83 -18.31 14.36
CA LEU A 184 -25.70 -19.35 15.38
C LEU A 184 -26.79 -20.42 15.27
N SER A 185 -27.99 -20.05 14.85
CA SER A 185 -29.14 -20.97 14.79
C SER A 185 -28.99 -21.96 13.65
N SER A 186 -28.60 -21.49 12.47
CA SER A 186 -28.38 -22.33 11.29
C SER A 186 -26.95 -22.86 11.15
N LYS A 187 -26.01 -22.36 11.97
CA LYS A 187 -24.56 -22.64 11.90
C LYS A 187 -23.96 -22.31 10.53
N ARG A 188 -24.43 -21.24 9.89
CA ARG A 188 -24.00 -20.82 8.54
C ARG A 188 -23.30 -19.46 8.56
N LEU A 189 -22.34 -19.31 7.66
CA LEU A 189 -21.77 -18.01 7.34
C LEU A 189 -22.69 -17.27 6.36
N LEU A 190 -22.88 -15.98 6.61
CA LEU A 190 -23.54 -15.06 5.72
C LEU A 190 -22.51 -14.50 4.74
N ARG A 191 -22.91 -14.26 3.49
CA ARG A 191 -22.08 -13.58 2.47
C ARG A 191 -20.71 -14.29 2.25
N ALA A 192 -20.77 -15.61 2.09
CA ALA A 192 -19.64 -16.46 1.72
C ALA A 192 -19.28 -16.29 0.24
#